data_AF-A0A418FIS2-F1
#
_entry.id   AF-A0A418FIS2-F1
#
_cell.length_a   1.000
_cell.length_b   1.000
_cell.length_c   1.000
_cell.angle_alpha   90.00
_cell.angle_beta   90.00
_cell.angle_gamma   90.00
#
_symmetry.space_group_name_H-M   'P 1'
#
loop_
_entity.id
_entity.type
_entity.pdbx_description
1 polymer ?
#
loop_
_entity_poly.entity_id
_entity_poly.type
_entity_poly.pdbx_seq_one_letter_code
_entity_poly.pdbx_strand_id
1 'polypeptide(L)'
;MSEGIAALHLEGSHLFVGYEEPIPQLPGCPVGKIKCWNLDNPAAPPLEFMVNDQPLSVSQVSPEMPFAHYRNVWALTVAKNPATGELIVLSGSGDGRIRYWTFDAAMGGFKCGGLMEGHSRGITRLKTVQLGGTM
;
A
#
# COMPACT_ATOMS: atom_id res chain seq x y z
N MET A 1 2.77 -17.10 -12.34
CA MET A 1 3.50 -15.99 -13.01
C MET A 1 3.51 -14.86 -12.01
N SER A 2 4.67 -14.40 -11.53
CA SER A 2 4.73 -13.14 -10.78
C SER A 2 4.55 -12.03 -11.81
N GLU A 3 3.34 -11.48 -11.90
CA GLU A 3 3.13 -10.26 -12.65
C GLU A 3 3.97 -9.18 -11.95
N GLY A 4 4.83 -8.49 -12.69
CA GLY A 4 5.80 -7.53 -12.13
C GLY A 4 5.11 -6.32 -11.49
N ILE A 5 5.45 -5.12 -11.96
CA ILE A 5 4.73 -3.92 -11.51
C ILE A 5 3.32 -3.93 -12.09
N ALA A 6 2.31 -3.91 -11.23
CA ALA A 6 0.90 -3.99 -11.64
C ALA A 6 0.14 -2.67 -11.42
N ALA A 7 0.58 -1.84 -10.49
CA ALA A 7 -0.01 -0.54 -10.21
C ALA A 7 1.06 0.54 -10.02
N LEU A 8 0.78 1.74 -10.56
CA LEU A 8 1.62 2.92 -10.44
C LEU A 8 0.74 4.13 -10.18
N HIS A 9 1.15 5.01 -9.28
CA HIS A 9 0.53 6.32 -9.07
C HIS A 9 1.59 7.36 -8.72
N LEU A 10 1.55 8.51 -9.38
CA LEU A 10 2.45 9.64 -9.11
C LEU A 10 1.62 10.77 -8.50
N GLU A 11 1.99 11.23 -7.32
CA GLU A 11 1.37 12.40 -6.67
C GLU A 11 2.48 13.34 -6.18
N GLY A 12 2.58 14.53 -6.80
CA GLY A 12 3.70 15.43 -6.58
C GLY A 12 5.04 14.74 -6.90
N SER A 13 5.97 14.75 -5.95
CA SER A 13 7.26 14.05 -6.04
C SER A 13 7.25 12.62 -5.49
N HIS A 14 6.09 12.06 -5.14
CA HIS A 14 5.99 10.71 -4.59
C HIS A 14 5.48 9.73 -5.64
N LEU A 15 6.31 8.74 -5.98
CA LEU A 15 5.95 7.63 -6.87
C LEU A 15 5.57 6.41 -6.04
N PHE A 16 4.30 6.02 -6.09
CA PHE A 16 3.76 4.81 -5.46
C PHE A 16 3.72 3.66 -6.46
N VAL A 17 4.23 2.50 -6.07
CA VAL A 17 4.30 1.30 -6.91
C VAL A 17 3.74 0.11 -6.16
N GLY A 18 2.76 -0.56 -6.76
CA GLY A 18 2.15 -1.79 -6.28
C GLY A 18 2.58 -2.97 -7.14
N TYR A 19 3.04 -4.04 -6.50
CA TYR A 19 3.58 -5.20 -7.18
C TYR A 19 3.47 -6.46 -6.30
N GLU A 20 3.84 -7.60 -6.87
CA GLU A 20 3.90 -8.87 -6.18
C GLU A 20 5.35 -9.38 -6.13
N GLU A 21 5.78 -9.85 -4.96
CA GLU A 21 7.14 -10.36 -4.78
C GLU A 21 7.15 -11.60 -3.86
N PRO A 22 7.88 -12.66 -4.22
CA PRO A 22 8.18 -13.76 -3.31
C PRO A 22 8.89 -13.26 -2.05
N ILE A 23 8.45 -13.71 -0.88
CA ILE A 23 9.19 -13.43 0.35
C ILE A 23 10.31 -14.47 0.52
N PRO A 24 11.52 -14.08 0.96
CA PRO A 24 12.64 -15.01 1.11
C PRO A 24 12.33 -16.20 2.02
N GLN A 25 11.51 -15.98 3.05
CA GLN A 25 11.11 -17.00 4.01
C GLN A 25 10.14 -18.03 3.42
N LEU A 26 9.39 -17.65 2.37
CA LEU A 26 8.43 -18.51 1.70
C LEU A 26 8.37 -18.20 0.19
N PRO A 27 9.37 -18.62 -0.60
CA PRO A 27 9.49 -18.24 -2.01
C PRO A 27 8.32 -18.69 -2.91
N GLY A 28 7.56 -19.69 -2.49
CA GLY A 28 6.37 -20.17 -3.20
C GLY A 28 5.09 -19.37 -2.94
N CYS A 29 5.12 -18.43 -1.98
CA CYS A 29 3.98 -17.61 -1.61
C CYS A 29 4.32 -16.13 -1.82
N PRO A 30 4.11 -15.61 -3.03
CA PRO A 30 4.36 -14.20 -3.27
C PRO A 30 3.27 -13.34 -2.61
N VAL A 31 3.65 -12.13 -2.22
CA VAL A 31 2.79 -11.21 -1.47
C VAL A 31 2.73 -9.86 -2.15
N GLY A 32 1.62 -9.14 -1.94
CA GLY A 32 1.45 -7.79 -2.45
C GLY A 32 2.25 -6.79 -1.64
N LYS A 33 3.13 -6.06 -2.33
CA LYS A 33 3.95 -5.00 -1.76
C LYS A 33 3.58 -3.66 -2.37
N ILE A 34 3.78 -2.62 -1.57
CA ILE A 34 3.67 -1.23 -2.02
C ILE A 34 4.93 -0.50 -1.54
N LYS A 35 5.54 0.24 -2.45
CA LYS A 35 6.67 1.10 -2.16
C LYS A 35 6.44 2.53 -2.67
N CYS A 36 7.00 3.49 -1.96
CA CYS A 36 6.96 4.90 -2.32
C CYS A 36 8.37 5.48 -2.43
N TRP A 37 8.72 6.01 -3.61
CA TRP A 37 9.97 6.73 -3.85
C TRP A 37 9.72 8.23 -3.78
N ASN A 38 10.62 8.96 -3.12
CA ASN A 38 10.69 10.41 -3.21
C ASN A 38 11.60 10.79 -4.39
N LEU A 39 11.02 11.37 -5.43
CA LEU A 39 11.73 11.77 -6.64
C LEU A 39 12.59 13.03 -6.46
N ASP A 40 12.38 13.79 -5.39
CA ASP A 40 13.29 14.90 -5.01
C ASP A 40 14.60 14.37 -4.41
N ASN A 41 14.60 13.12 -3.91
CA ASN A 41 15.78 12.44 -3.41
C ASN A 41 15.77 10.96 -3.85
N PRO A 42 15.98 10.68 -5.14
CA PRO A 42 15.79 9.34 -5.71
C PRO A 42 16.81 8.31 -5.22
N ALA A 43 17.90 8.75 -4.58
CA ALA A 43 18.90 7.88 -3.96
C ALA A 43 18.47 7.37 -2.57
N ALA A 44 17.50 8.02 -1.92
CA ALA A 44 16.98 7.54 -0.65
C ALA A 44 16.24 6.20 -0.83
N PRO A 45 16.30 5.29 0.17
CA PRO A 45 15.52 4.07 0.13
C PRO A 45 14.01 4.40 0.08
N PRO A 46 13.21 3.64 -0.68
CA PRO A 46 11.78 3.86 -0.72
C PRO A 46 11.12 3.48 0.60
N LEU A 47 10.03 4.17 0.92
CA LEU A 47 9.16 3.79 2.03
C LEU A 47 8.36 2.54 1.67
N GLU A 48 8.30 1.57 2.58
CA GLU A 48 7.52 0.34 2.41
C GLU A 48 6.24 0.39 3.26
N PHE A 49 5.15 -0.12 2.70
CA PHE A 49 3.84 -0.12 3.35
C PHE A 49 3.65 -1.47 4.03
N MET A 50 3.49 -1.44 5.35
CA MET A 50 3.32 -2.65 6.17
C MET A 50 2.15 -2.46 7.13
N VAL A 51 1.35 -3.52 7.31
CA VAL A 51 0.20 -3.51 8.23
C VAL A 51 0.68 -3.56 9.68
N ASN A 52 1.79 -4.28 9.92
CA ASN A 52 2.46 -4.38 11.22
C ASN A 52 3.96 -4.15 10.99
N ASP A 53 4.55 -3.27 11.78
CA ASP A 53 5.97 -2.89 11.79
C ASP A 53 6.85 -3.88 12.58
N GLN A 54 6.25 -4.85 13.25
CA GLN A 54 6.97 -5.88 14.00
C GLN A 54 7.55 -6.94 13.05
N PRO A 55 8.84 -7.29 13.19
CA PRO A 55 9.42 -8.43 12.48
C PRO A 55 8.61 -9.70 12.77
N LEU A 56 8.53 -10.60 11.79
CA LEU A 56 7.99 -11.95 11.97
C LEU A 56 8.77 -12.68 13.07
N SER A 57 8.35 -12.51 14.33
CA SER A 57 8.82 -13.25 15.48
C SER A 57 8.26 -14.67 15.38
N VAL A 58 9.14 -15.67 15.33
CA VAL A 58 8.78 -17.09 15.27
C VAL A 58 7.98 -17.55 16.49
N SER A 59 7.93 -16.75 17.57
CA SER A 59 7.18 -17.07 18.80
C SER A 59 5.84 -16.33 18.94
N GLN A 60 5.53 -15.36 18.08
CA GLN A 60 4.23 -14.68 18.08
C GLN A 60 3.68 -14.68 16.66
N VAL A 61 2.93 -15.72 16.34
CA VAL A 61 2.08 -15.75 15.15
C VAL A 61 0.99 -14.69 15.34
N SER A 62 1.28 -13.45 14.93
CA SER A 62 0.23 -12.52 14.59
C SER A 62 -0.61 -13.18 13.49
N PRO A 63 -1.94 -13.29 13.64
CA PRO A 63 -2.81 -13.83 12.59
C PRO A 63 -2.78 -12.97 11.31
N GLU A 64 -2.24 -11.76 11.36
CA GLU A 64 -2.04 -10.89 10.20
C GLU A 64 -0.57 -10.82 9.79
N MET A 65 -0.26 -11.24 8.56
CA MET A 65 1.07 -11.05 7.99
C MET A 65 1.34 -9.55 7.78
N PRO A 66 2.59 -9.09 7.94
CA PRO A 66 2.93 -7.66 7.95
C PRO A 66 2.85 -6.97 6.58
N PHE A 67 2.60 -7.72 5.50
CA PHE A 67 2.62 -7.20 4.13
C PHE A 67 1.44 -6.29 3.83
N ALA A 68 1.60 -5.43 2.81
CA ALA A 68 0.51 -4.60 2.34
C ALA A 68 -0.72 -5.43 1.95
N HIS A 69 -0.52 -6.52 1.20
CA HIS A 69 -1.57 -7.43 0.77
C HIS A 69 -1.09 -8.88 0.66
N TYR A 70 -2.04 -9.84 0.68
CA TYR A 70 -1.73 -11.27 0.57
C TYR A 70 -1.53 -11.75 -0.86
N ARG A 71 -1.84 -10.92 -1.86
CA ARG A 71 -1.58 -11.13 -3.28
C ARG A 71 -1.23 -9.80 -3.95
N ASN A 72 -0.85 -9.84 -5.21
CA ASN A 72 -0.54 -8.67 -6.04
C ASN A 72 -1.46 -7.46 -5.83
N VAL A 73 -0.86 -6.27 -5.83
CA VAL A 73 -1.55 -4.98 -5.74
C VAL A 73 -1.83 -4.47 -7.16
N TRP A 74 -3.08 -4.60 -7.59
CA TRP A 74 -3.51 -4.30 -8.95
C TRP A 74 -4.01 -2.86 -9.14
N ALA A 75 -4.32 -2.17 -8.06
CA ALA A 75 -4.82 -0.80 -8.12
C ALA A 75 -4.21 0.06 -7.02
N LEU A 76 -3.78 1.26 -7.40
CA LEU A 76 -3.37 2.33 -6.49
C LEU A 76 -4.05 3.63 -6.91
N THR A 77 -4.49 4.40 -5.93
CA THR A 77 -4.95 5.78 -6.12
C THR A 77 -4.66 6.57 -4.86
N VAL A 78 -4.51 7.88 -5.00
CA VAL A 78 -4.28 8.78 -3.87
C VAL A 78 -5.44 9.76 -3.75
N ALA A 79 -5.79 10.10 -2.52
CA ALA A 79 -6.65 11.21 -2.16
C ALA A 79 -5.87 12.16 -1.24
N LYS A 80 -6.39 13.37 -1.06
CA LYS A 80 -5.90 14.33 -0.07
C LYS A 80 -6.96 14.53 0.98
N ASN A 81 -6.54 14.57 2.25
CA ASN A 81 -7.38 15.08 3.30
C ASN A 81 -7.65 16.57 3.02
N PRO A 82 -8.91 17.02 2.84
CA PRO A 82 -9.19 18.40 2.50
C PRO A 82 -8.83 19.40 3.62
N ALA A 83 -8.80 18.97 4.87
CA ALA A 83 -8.50 19.83 6.00
C ALA A 83 -6.98 19.97 6.24
N THR A 84 -6.21 18.90 6.04
CA THR A 84 -4.77 18.86 6.38
C THR A 84 -3.86 18.83 5.16
N GLY A 85 -4.39 18.50 3.97
CA GLY A 85 -3.62 18.26 2.76
C GLY A 85 -2.86 16.94 2.73
N GLU A 86 -2.94 16.14 3.79
CA GLU A 86 -2.22 14.87 3.93
C GLU A 86 -2.66 13.85 2.87
N LEU A 87 -1.70 13.09 2.35
CA LEU A 87 -1.97 12.03 1.39
C LEU A 87 -2.64 10.84 2.08
N ILE A 88 -3.72 10.37 1.48
CA ILE A 88 -4.37 9.10 1.79
C ILE A 88 -4.16 8.20 0.57
N VAL A 89 -3.30 7.20 0.69
CA VAL A 89 -3.06 6.22 -0.37
C VAL A 89 -4.08 5.10 -0.21
N LEU A 90 -4.72 4.68 -1.31
CA LEU A 90 -5.60 3.51 -1.33
C LEU A 90 -5.02 2.44 -2.25
N SER A 91 -5.05 1.20 -1.78
CA SER A 91 -4.54 0.04 -2.49
C SER A 91 -5.58 -1.05 -2.61
N GLY A 92 -5.71 -1.62 -3.81
CA GLY A 92 -6.59 -2.75 -4.11
C GLY A 92 -5.79 -3.93 -4.62
N SER A 93 -6.09 -5.12 -4.11
CA SER A 93 -5.32 -6.34 -4.39
C SER A 93 -6.16 -7.48 -4.94
N GLY A 94 -5.47 -8.44 -5.58
CA GLY A 94 -5.99 -9.76 -5.92
C GLY A 94 -6.52 -10.57 -4.73
N ASP A 95 -6.24 -10.17 -3.49
CA ASP A 95 -6.82 -10.76 -2.28
C ASP A 95 -8.28 -10.33 -2.02
N GLY A 96 -8.83 -9.43 -2.83
CA GLY A 96 -10.22 -8.94 -2.71
C GLY A 96 -10.41 -7.84 -1.68
N ARG A 97 -9.30 -7.30 -1.14
CA ARG A 97 -9.32 -6.28 -0.09
C ARG A 97 -8.83 -4.94 -0.60
N ILE A 98 -9.36 -3.88 0.01
CA ILE A 98 -8.87 -2.51 -0.15
C ILE A 98 -8.31 -2.06 1.20
N ARG A 99 -7.10 -1.49 1.20
CA ARG A 99 -6.52 -0.83 2.39
C ARG A 99 -6.29 0.65 2.11
N TYR A 100 -6.33 1.46 3.16
CA TYR A 100 -5.92 2.86 3.08
C TYR A 100 -4.77 3.14 4.05
N TRP A 101 -3.94 4.10 3.66
CA TRP A 101 -2.66 4.36 4.29
C TRP A 101 -2.45 5.86 4.45
N THR A 102 -1.94 6.27 5.60
CA THR A 102 -1.62 7.65 5.92
C THR A 102 -0.16 7.74 6.35
N PHE A 103 0.50 8.84 6.02
CA PHE A 103 1.87 9.06 6.47
C PHE A 103 1.89 9.40 7.96
N ASP A 104 2.68 8.66 8.73
CA ASP A 104 2.93 8.89 10.14
C ASP A 104 4.35 9.46 10.29
N ALA A 105 4.43 10.75 10.63
CA ALA A 105 5.71 11.45 10.77
C ALA A 105 6.56 10.93 11.94
N ALA A 106 5.95 10.39 12.98
CA ALA A 106 6.68 9.82 14.12
C ALA A 106 7.35 8.48 13.74
N MET A 107 6.67 7.69 12.91
CA MET A 107 7.24 6.46 12.33
C MET A 107 8.17 6.73 11.15
N GLY A 108 8.03 7.88 10.50
CA GLY A 108 8.73 8.21 9.25
C GLY A 108 8.26 7.36 8.07
N GLY A 109 7.00 6.92 8.05
CA GLY A 109 6.50 5.98 7.06
C GLY A 109 4.98 5.92 6.96
N PHE A 110 4.46 5.07 6.08
CA PHE A 110 3.01 4.90 5.90
C PHE A 110 2.45 3.84 6.84
N LYS A 111 1.41 4.24 7.60
CA LYS A 111 0.67 3.35 8.50
C LYS A 111 -0.64 2.93 7.86
N CYS A 112 -1.01 1.65 8.01
CA CYS A 112 -2.32 1.16 7.62
C CYS A 112 -3.39 1.78 8.53
N GLY A 113 -4.30 2.56 7.95
CA GLY A 113 -5.41 3.15 8.69
C GLY A 113 -6.60 2.21 8.83
N GLY A 114 -6.78 1.27 7.87
CA GLY A 114 -7.87 0.32 7.93
C GLY A 114 -8.02 -0.56 6.69
N LEU A 115 -8.98 -1.48 6.78
CA LEU A 115 -9.32 -2.49 5.79
C LEU A 115 -10.78 -2.33 5.37
N MET A 116 -11.05 -2.43 4.07
CA MET A 116 -12.40 -2.51 3.51
C MET A 116 -12.56 -3.86 2.80
N GLU A 117 -13.63 -4.56 3.17
CA GLU A 117 -14.00 -5.88 2.65
C GLU A 117 -15.36 -5.83 1.93
N GLY A 118 -15.69 -6.90 1.19
CA GLY A 118 -16.99 -7.06 0.52
C GLY A 118 -16.87 -7.57 -0.92
N HIS A 119 -15.70 -7.45 -1.55
CA HIS A 119 -15.47 -8.02 -2.87
C HIS A 119 -15.12 -9.51 -2.76
N SER A 120 -15.82 -10.35 -3.53
CA SER A 120 -15.55 -11.79 -3.61
C SER A 120 -14.35 -12.15 -4.49
N ARG A 121 -13.82 -11.17 -5.24
CA ARG A 121 -12.69 -11.31 -6.15
C ARG A 121 -11.79 -10.08 -6.05
N GLY A 122 -10.61 -10.17 -6.66
CA GLY A 122 -9.60 -9.12 -6.58
C GLY A 122 -10.07 -7.76 -7.08
N ILE A 123 -9.53 -6.72 -6.45
CA ILE A 123 -9.81 -5.33 -6.76
C ILE A 123 -9.00 -4.92 -7.97
N THR A 124 -9.66 -4.75 -9.11
CA THR A 124 -8.96 -4.46 -10.37
C THR A 124 -8.73 -2.97 -10.59
N ARG A 125 -9.56 -2.10 -10.03
CA ARG A 125 -9.48 -0.64 -10.21
C ARG A 125 -9.97 0.07 -8.95
N LEU A 126 -9.39 1.23 -8.70
CA LEU A 126 -9.82 2.19 -7.68
C LEU A 126 -9.90 3.57 -8.31
N LYS A 127 -10.76 4.43 -7.75
CA LYS A 127 -10.85 5.83 -8.13
C LYS A 127 -11.23 6.66 -6.92
N THR A 128 -10.55 7.79 -6.77
CA THR A 128 -10.88 8.81 -5.77
C THR A 128 -11.57 9.99 -6.43
N VAL A 129 -12.44 10.64 -5.68
CA VAL A 129 -13.07 11.91 -6.07
C VAL A 129 -13.14 12.80 -4.84
N GLN A 130 -12.67 14.04 -4.97
CA GLN A 130 -12.87 15.05 -3.94
C GLN A 130 -14.29 15.58 -4.07
N LEU A 131 -15.11 15.42 -3.03
CA LEU A 131 -16.47 15.95 -3.01
C LEU A 131 -16.47 17.29 -2.25
N GLY A 132 -16.84 18.36 -2.95
CA GLY A 132 -16.99 19.70 -2.37
C GLY A 132 -15.68 20.36 -1.94
N GLY A 133 -15.14 21.24 -2.80
CA GLY A 133 -14.23 22.29 -2.35
C GLY A 133 -15.06 23.54 -2.09
N THR A 134 -15.36 23.84 -0.83
CA THR A 134 -15.74 25.21 -0.49
C THR A 134 -14.49 26.06 -0.66
N MET A 135 -14.48 26.84 -1.75
CA MET A 135 -13.62 28.01 -1.93
C MET A 135 -13.74 28.95 -0.75
#